data_AF-A0A1I1FDD0-F1
#
_entry.id   AF-A0A1I1FDD0-F1
#
_cell.length_a   1.000
_cell.length_b   1.000
_cell.length_c   1.000
_cell.angle_alpha   90.00
_cell.angle_beta   90.00
_cell.angle_gamma   90.00
#
_symmetry.space_group_name_H-M   'P 1'
#
loop_
_entity.id
_entity.type
_entity.pdbx_description
1 polymer ?
#
loop_
_entity_poly.entity_id
_entity_poly.type
_entity_poly.pdbx_seq_one_letter_code
_entity_poly.pdbx_strand_id
1 'polypeptide(L)'
;MLNGIGAVVLRSGRALTVEYQFGDHQEHHWIGYLIVETAHIDPSEFADKILLHCDEGTAVELAVTDWTDRHMAVVGRPLPALDRAA
;
A
#
# COMPACT_ATOMS: atom_id res chain seq x y z
N MET A 1 14.19 6.76 3.91
CA MET A 1 12.77 6.83 4.26
C MET A 1 12.04 7.40 3.07
N LEU A 2 11.07 6.66 2.55
CA LEU A 2 10.26 7.04 1.39
C LEU A 2 8.83 7.27 1.87
N ASN A 3 8.27 8.45 1.63
CA ASN A 3 6.94 8.82 2.07
C ASN A 3 6.20 9.62 1.01
N GLY A 4 4.88 9.70 1.13
CA GLY A 4 4.04 10.39 0.16
C GLY A 4 2.57 10.01 0.30
N ILE A 5 1.80 10.38 -0.72
CA ILE A 5 0.37 10.09 -0.82
C ILE A 5 0.16 9.08 -1.94
N GLY A 6 -0.81 8.20 -1.76
CA GLY A 6 -1.23 7.28 -2.78
C GLY A 6 -2.65 6.77 -2.55
N ALA A 7 -3.04 5.80 -3.38
CA ALA A 7 -4.30 5.10 -3.26
C ALA A 7 -4.08 3.60 -3.10
N VAL A 8 -4.69 3.00 -2.07
CA VAL A 8 -4.78 1.55 -1.94
C VAL A 8 -6.06 1.06 -2.56
N VAL A 9 -5.96 0.09 -3.46
CA VAL A 9 -7.12 -0.63 -4.00
C VAL A 9 -7.31 -1.91 -3.19
N LEU A 10 -8.46 -2.01 -2.53
CA LEU A 10 -8.89 -3.18 -1.78
C LEU A 10 -9.45 -4.27 -2.71
N ARG A 11 -9.67 -5.47 -2.18
CA ARG A 11 -10.22 -6.62 -2.93
C ARG A 11 -11.59 -6.31 -3.54
N SER A 12 -12.43 -5.54 -2.85
CA SER A 12 -13.72 -5.07 -3.39
C SER A 12 -13.61 -4.10 -4.57
N GLY A 13 -12.40 -3.65 -4.91
CA GLY A 13 -12.16 -2.57 -5.88
C GLY A 13 -12.33 -1.18 -5.28
N ARG A 14 -12.69 -1.06 -3.99
CA ARG A 14 -12.73 0.21 -3.29
C ARG A 14 -11.32 0.78 -3.18
N ALA A 15 -11.17 2.05 -3.54
CA ALA A 15 -9.94 2.79 -3.35
C ALA A 15 -9.97 3.60 -2.04
N LEU A 16 -8.85 3.61 -1.30
CA LEU A 16 -8.62 4.44 -0.13
C LEU A 16 -7.44 5.36 -0.39
N THR A 17 -7.59 6.66 -0.18
CA THR A 17 -6.43 7.56 -0.11
C THR A 17 -5.65 7.26 1.18
N VAL A 18 -4.34 7.12 1.06
CA VAL A 18 -3.44 6.82 2.17
C VAL A 18 -2.22 7.73 2.11
N GLU A 19 -1.63 8.00 3.28
CA GLU A 19 -0.24 8.44 3.36
C GLU A 19 0.63 7.20 3.62
N TYR A 20 1.76 7.07 2.92
CA TYR A 20 2.71 5.98 3.17
C TYR A 20 4.00 6.50 3.80
N GLN A 21 4.60 5.68 4.66
CA GLN A 21 5.90 5.92 5.28
C GLN A 21 6.70 4.62 5.33
N PHE A 22 7.60 4.44 4.36
CA PHE A 22 8.52 3.30 4.29
C PHE A 22 9.84 3.66 4.97
N GLY A 23 10.12 2.98 6.08
CA GLY A 23 11.35 3.12 6.86
C GLY A 23 12.54 2.43 6.18
N ASP A 24 12.29 1.25 5.62
CA ASP A 24 13.23 0.50 4.77
C ASP A 24 12.68 0.37 3.35
N HIS A 25 13.53 0.61 2.35
CA HIS A 25 13.19 0.54 0.92
C HIS A 25 14.41 0.04 0.12
N GLN A 26 14.76 -1.23 0.29
CA GLN A 26 15.77 -1.85 -0.58
C GLN A 26 15.11 -2.47 -1.81
N GLU A 27 15.92 -2.82 -2.82
CA GLU A 27 15.52 -3.10 -4.21
C GLU A 27 14.23 -3.92 -4.40
N HIS A 28 13.88 -4.79 -3.45
CA HIS A 28 12.67 -5.62 -3.50
C HIS A 28 11.80 -5.65 -2.22
N HIS A 29 12.15 -4.89 -1.18
CA HIS A 29 11.44 -4.94 0.10
C HIS A 29 11.24 -3.54 0.67
N TRP A 30 9.99 -3.10 0.67
CA TRP A 30 9.55 -1.83 1.25
C TRP A 30 8.79 -2.13 2.53
N ILE A 31 9.30 -1.68 3.68
CA ILE A 31 8.71 -1.98 4.98
C ILE A 31 8.32 -0.65 5.64
N GLY A 32 7.08 -0.58 6.13
CA GLY A 32 6.61 0.64 6.74
C GLY A 32 5.13 0.61 7.09
N TYR A 33 4.54 1.81 7.04
CA TYR A 33 3.17 2.03 7.46
C TYR A 33 2.37 2.73 6.36
N LEU A 34 1.09 2.39 6.30
CA LEU A 34 0.05 3.18 5.66
C LEU A 34 -0.75 3.87 6.75
N ILE A 35 -0.93 5.18 6.64
CA ILE A 35 -1.77 5.98 7.53
C ILE A 35 -3.10 6.16 6.81
N VAL A 36 -4.15 5.56 7.37
CA VAL A 36 -5.47 5.47 6.75
C VAL A 36 -6.52 5.16 7.80
N GLU A 37 -7.72 5.72 7.63
CA GLU A 37 -8.88 5.40 8.47
C GLU A 37 -9.55 4.09 8.01
N THR A 38 -9.61 3.11 8.90
CA THR A 38 -10.11 1.76 8.59
C THR A 38 -11.23 1.28 9.53
N ALA A 39 -11.72 2.10 10.47
CA ALA A 39 -12.73 1.69 11.46
C ALA A 39 -14.04 1.11 10.89
N HIS A 40 -14.35 1.39 9.62
CA HIS A 40 -15.54 0.90 8.92
C HIS A 40 -15.23 -0.02 7.74
N ILE A 41 -14.02 -0.58 7.71
CA ILE A 41 -13.58 -1.50 6.67
C ILE A 41 -13.61 -2.92 7.24
N ASP A 42 -14.18 -3.84 6.46
CA ASP A 42 -14.15 -5.26 6.81
C ASP A 42 -12.69 -5.75 6.80
N PRO A 43 -12.15 -6.29 7.90
CA PRO A 43 -10.75 -6.74 7.95
C PRO A 43 -10.40 -7.79 6.89
N SER A 44 -11.38 -8.52 6.35
CA SER A 44 -11.15 -9.46 5.24
C SER A 44 -10.66 -8.79 3.96
N GLU A 45 -10.83 -7.47 3.80
CA GLU A 45 -10.27 -6.68 2.70
C GLU A 45 -8.74 -6.58 2.75
N PHE A 46 -8.13 -6.87 3.89
CA PHE A 46 -6.68 -6.81 4.12
C PHE A 46 -6.02 -8.20 4.17
N ALA A 47 -6.82 -9.27 4.09
CA ALA A 47 -6.33 -10.65 4.23
C ALA A 47 -5.49 -11.10 3.03
N ASP A 48 -5.77 -10.52 1.86
CA ASP A 48 -5.00 -10.73 0.64
C ASP A 48 -4.03 -9.57 0.40
N LYS A 49 -3.19 -9.71 -0.63
CA LYS A 49 -2.33 -8.63 -1.07
C LYS A 49 -3.16 -7.44 -1.57
N ILE A 50 -2.76 -6.24 -1.16
CA ILE A 50 -3.36 -4.99 -1.61
C ILE A 50 -2.40 -4.25 -2.53
N LEU A 51 -2.92 -3.40 -3.42
CA LEU A 51 -2.11 -2.64 -4.36
C LEU A 51 -2.09 -1.17 -3.96
N LEU A 52 -0.90 -0.65 -3.66
CA LEU A 52 -0.66 0.78 -3.48
C LEU A 52 -0.23 1.39 -4.81
N HIS A 53 -0.95 2.43 -5.24
CA HIS A 53 -0.54 3.34 -6.29
C HIS A 53 -0.01 4.61 -5.65
N CYS A 54 1.29 4.86 -5.74
CA CYS A 54 1.89 6.12 -5.33
C CYS A 54 1.59 7.21 -6.36
N ASP A 55 1.38 8.45 -5.93
CA ASP A 55 1.11 9.57 -6.84
C ASP A 55 2.24 9.83 -7.86
N GLU A 56 3.48 9.41 -7.52
CA GLU A 56 4.66 9.45 -8.39
C GLU A 56 4.66 8.39 -9.51
N GLY A 57 3.62 7.55 -9.59
CA GLY A 57 3.42 6.54 -10.64
C GLY A 57 3.98 5.16 -10.32
N THR A 58 4.66 4.99 -9.19
CA THR A 58 5.09 3.67 -8.68
C THR A 58 3.89 2.87 -8.17
N ALA A 59 3.83 1.58 -8.52
CA ALA A 59 2.89 0.65 -7.93
C ALA A 59 3.62 -0.33 -7.00
N VAL A 60 3.05 -0.61 -5.83
CA VAL A 60 3.66 -1.49 -4.82
C VAL A 60 2.62 -2.52 -4.40
N GLU A 61 2.97 -3.80 -4.56
CA GLU A 61 2.19 -4.90 -4.02
C GLU A 61 2.51 -5.03 -2.53
N LEU A 62 1.50 -4.97 -1.66
CA LEU A 62 1.66 -4.96 -0.20
C LEU A 62 0.97 -6.15 0.45
N ALA A 63 1.61 -6.70 1.48
CA ALA A 63 0.98 -7.56 2.47
C ALA A 63 0.83 -6.78 3.78
N VAL A 64 -0.38 -6.80 4.36
CA VAL A 64 -0.65 -6.21 5.68
C VAL A 64 -0.17 -7.20 6.74
N THR A 65 0.70 -6.75 7.64
CA THR A 65 1.24 -7.57 8.73
C THR A 65 0.61 -7.26 10.08
N ASP A 66 0.07 -6.06 10.25
CA ASP A 66 -0.68 -5.61 11.41
C ASP A 66 -1.57 -4.42 11.03
N TRP A 67 -2.65 -4.16 11.76
CA TRP A 67 -3.49 -2.99 11.53
C TRP A 67 -4.20 -2.48 12.78
N THR A 68 -4.55 -1.21 12.72
CA THR A 68 -5.47 -0.54 13.63
C THR A 68 -6.44 0.31 12.80
N ASP A 69 -7.39 0.95 13.46
CA ASP A 69 -8.32 1.89 12.83
C ASP A 69 -7.62 3.07 12.11
N ARG A 70 -6.33 3.35 12.40
CA ARG A 70 -5.62 4.53 11.88
C ARG A 70 -4.35 4.25 11.08
N HIS A 71 -3.85 3.02 11.14
CA HIS A 71 -2.66 2.65 10.39
C HIS A 71 -2.59 1.15 10.11
N MET A 72 -1.90 0.80 9.03
CA MET A 72 -1.55 -0.58 8.67
C MET A 72 -0.02 -0.71 8.59
N ALA A 73 0.55 -1.70 9.28
CA ALA A 73 1.93 -2.11 9.06
C ALA A 73 1.99 -3.01 7.83
N VAL A 74 2.94 -2.77 6.93
CA VAL A 74 3.02 -3.45 5.65
C VAL A 74 4.44 -3.88 5.28
N VAL A 75 4.52 -4.97 4.52
CA VAL A 75 5.70 -5.35 3.75
C VAL A 75 5.30 -5.35 2.28
N GLY A 76 6.11 -4.70 1.46
CA GLY A 76 5.82 -4.39 0.09
C GLY A 76 6.91 -4.79 -0.88
N ARG A 77 6.52 -5.04 -2.12
CA ARG A 77 7.42 -5.20 -3.25
C ARG A 77 6.99 -4.24 -4.36
N PRO A 78 7.86 -3.30 -4.78
CA PRO A 78 7.56 -2.44 -5.91
C PRO A 78 7.38 -3.32 -7.17
N LEU A 79 6.34 -3.02 -7.94
CA LEU A 79 6.10 -3.66 -9.21
C LEU A 79 6.96 -2.99 -10.28
N PRO A 80 7.43 -3.75 -11.30
CA PRO A 80 8.01 -3.14 -12.48
C PRO A 80 7.04 -2.09 -13.02
N ALA A 81 7.57 -0.94 -13.46
CA ALA A 81 6.77 -0.01 -14.24
C ALA A 81 6.14 -0.83 -15.37
N LEU A 82 4.82 -0.83 -15.47
CA LEU A 82 4.16 -1.41 -16.63
C LEU A 82 4.68 -0.58 -17.80
N ASP A 83 5.58 -1.13 -18.61
CA ASP A 83 5.93 -0.53 -19.89
C ASP A 83 4.59 -0.29 -20.57
N ARG A 84 4.21 0.98 -20.70
CA ARG A 84 3.07 1.37 -21.51
C ARG A 84 3.48 0.94 -22.91
N ALA A 85 3.07 -0.26 -23.31
CA ALA A 85 3.25 -0.74 -24.67
C ALA A 85 2.70 0.35 -25.58
N ALA A 86 3.62 0.89 -26.40
CA ALA A 86 3.41 1.97 -27.35
C ALA A 86 2.36 1.62 -28.42
#